data_AF-A0A7U2R910-F1
#
_entry.id   AF-A0A7U2R910-F1
#
_cell.length_a   1.000
_cell.length_b   1.000
_cell.length_c   1.000
_cell.angle_alpha   90.00
_cell.angle_beta   90.00
_cell.angle_gamma   90.00
#
_symmetry.space_group_name_H-M   'P 1'
#
loop_
_entity.id
_entity.type
_entity.pdbx_description
1 polymer ?
#
loop_
_entity_poly.entity_id
_entity_poly.type
_entity_poly.pdbx_seq_one_letter_code
_entity_poly.pdbx_strand_id
1 'polypeptide(L)'
;MTIEKKGLRLINQFNTSEKAKDILRTQKVYLRLTPNKGRIEDKYNKKDYFVVYKGYDAFENFMLVRTYIQKKYDIPINTLEILLFLFPKQYFTQEDYGSISKQYTIRNIKSLLESGLITISAKGAGYYTHLYTLSNKGKRIVFSFYEMLSGEIPIPIDKVRNKMAGPESNASDKKKMEMIKKLQNISKDTK
;
A
#
# COMPACT_ATOMS: atom_id res chain seq x y z
N MET A 1 1.81 3.47 36.62
CA MET A 1 2.67 2.31 36.29
C MET A 1 2.59 2.06 34.78
N THR A 2 3.63 2.49 34.06
CA THR A 2 3.68 2.69 32.60
C THR A 2 3.38 1.41 31.81
N ILE A 3 2.72 1.55 30.66
CA ILE A 3 2.27 0.47 29.73
C ILE A 3 3.40 -0.52 29.42
N GLU A 4 4.65 -0.06 29.36
CA GLU A 4 5.86 -0.86 29.18
C GLU A 4 6.03 -1.97 30.23
N LYS A 5 5.76 -1.69 31.52
CA LYS A 5 5.92 -2.69 32.59
C LYS A 5 4.86 -3.81 32.53
N LYS A 6 3.70 -3.57 31.89
CA LYS A 6 2.66 -4.59 31.69
C LYS A 6 2.98 -5.51 30.51
N GLY A 7 3.53 -4.98 29.41
CA GLY A 7 3.90 -5.78 28.22
C GLY A 7 4.99 -6.82 28.50
N LEU A 8 6.05 -6.42 29.23
CA LEU A 8 7.15 -7.32 29.61
C LEU A 8 6.73 -8.46 30.54
N ARG A 9 5.76 -8.23 31.45
CA ARG A 9 5.22 -9.27 32.34
C ARG A 9 4.46 -10.36 31.58
N LEU A 10 3.87 -10.03 30.43
CA LEU A 10 3.12 -11.00 29.62
C LEU A 10 4.06 -11.98 28.91
N ILE A 11 5.25 -11.55 28.47
CA ILE A 11 6.24 -12.40 27.76
C ILE A 11 6.58 -13.66 28.58
N ASN A 12 6.69 -13.52 29.90
CA ASN A 12 7.05 -14.61 30.80
C ASN A 12 5.90 -15.61 31.06
N GLN A 13 4.67 -15.25 30.72
CA GLN A 13 3.48 -16.10 30.91
C GLN A 13 3.25 -17.04 29.71
N PHE A 14 4.02 -16.91 28.63
CA PHE A 14 3.90 -17.77 27.45
C PHE A 14 4.75 -19.03 27.57
N ASN A 15 4.14 -20.17 27.23
CA ASN A 15 4.84 -21.44 27.07
C ASN A 15 5.49 -21.50 25.68
N THR A 16 6.57 -20.74 25.48
CA THR A 16 7.42 -20.75 24.27
C THR A 16 8.87 -20.92 24.66
N SER A 17 9.74 -21.24 23.68
CA SER A 17 11.17 -21.40 23.92
C SER A 17 11.81 -20.13 24.48
N GLU A 18 12.80 -20.26 25.36
CA GLU A 18 13.52 -19.11 25.91
C GLU A 18 14.19 -18.27 24.80
N LYS A 19 14.65 -18.91 23.73
CA LYS A 19 15.17 -18.21 22.55
C LYS A 19 14.13 -17.27 21.91
N ALA A 20 12.86 -17.68 21.86
CA ALA A 20 11.79 -16.84 21.36
C ALA A 20 11.45 -15.70 22.34
N LYS A 21 11.46 -15.95 23.65
CA LYS A 21 11.25 -14.91 24.67
C LYS A 21 12.34 -13.84 24.63
N ASP A 22 13.60 -14.25 24.43
CA ASP A 22 14.72 -13.32 24.31
C ASP A 22 14.61 -12.46 23.06
N ILE A 23 14.24 -13.03 21.91
CA ILE A 23 13.96 -12.25 20.70
C ILE A 23 12.86 -11.20 20.98
N LEU A 24 11.77 -11.58 21.65
CA LEU A 24 10.67 -10.66 21.97
C LEU A 24 11.12 -9.52 22.91
N ARG A 25 11.98 -9.81 23.90
CA ARG A 25 12.55 -8.82 24.82
C ARG A 25 13.52 -7.87 24.11
N THR A 26 14.47 -8.41 23.32
CA THR A 26 15.48 -7.63 22.60
C THR A 26 14.86 -6.72 21.55
N GLN A 27 13.79 -7.18 20.89
CA GLN A 27 13.12 -6.44 19.84
C GLN A 27 12.03 -5.47 20.35
N LYS A 28 11.91 -5.28 21.68
CA LYS A 28 10.91 -4.39 22.33
C LYS A 28 9.47 -4.63 21.83
N VAL A 29 9.10 -5.89 21.61
CA VAL A 29 7.78 -6.24 21.07
C VAL A 29 6.71 -6.07 22.15
N TYR A 30 5.66 -5.30 21.85
CA TYR A 30 4.54 -5.08 22.76
C TYR A 30 3.46 -6.14 22.54
N LEU A 31 3.23 -6.97 23.56
CA LEU A 31 2.13 -7.94 23.56
C LEU A 31 0.88 -7.32 24.20
N ARG A 32 -0.24 -7.31 23.48
CA ARG A 32 -1.55 -6.92 24.01
C ARG A 32 -2.50 -8.09 23.90
N LEU A 33 -3.01 -8.55 25.03
CA LEU A 33 -4.18 -9.42 25.06
C LEU A 33 -5.39 -8.56 24.70
N THR A 34 -6.08 -8.89 23.62
CA THR A 34 -7.40 -8.29 23.32
C THR A 34 -8.42 -9.22 23.95
N PRO A 35 -9.02 -8.87 25.11
CA PRO A 35 -10.06 -9.70 25.68
C PRO A 35 -11.24 -9.69 24.70
N ASN A 36 -11.57 -10.86 24.16
CA ASN A 36 -12.82 -11.05 23.45
C ASN A 36 -13.94 -10.83 24.49
N LYS A 37 -14.59 -9.66 24.46
CA LYS A 37 -15.78 -9.40 25.29
C LYS A 37 -16.91 -10.19 24.66
N GLY A 38 -17.01 -11.45 25.06
CA GLY A 38 -17.91 -12.45 24.52
C GLY A 38 -19.29 -11.89 24.22
N ARG A 39 -19.60 -11.81 22.93
CA ARG A 39 -20.95 -11.87 22.40
C ARG A 39 -20.87 -12.60 21.06
N ILE A 40 -21.60 -13.71 21.00
CA ILE A 40 -21.79 -14.64 19.88
C ILE A 40 -20.82 -15.83 19.94
N GLU A 41 -21.40 -17.03 20.02
CA GLU A 41 -20.69 -18.32 19.94
C GLU A 41 -19.95 -18.38 18.60
N ASP A 42 -18.62 -18.31 18.64
CA ASP A 42 -17.76 -18.36 17.47
C ASP A 42 -17.80 -19.77 16.85
N LYS A 43 -18.70 -19.97 15.88
CA LYS A 43 -18.84 -21.21 15.07
C LYS A 43 -17.55 -21.62 14.36
N TYR A 44 -16.58 -20.70 14.23
CA TYR A 44 -15.24 -20.99 13.73
C TYR A 44 -14.24 -20.62 14.81
N ASN A 45 -13.64 -21.64 15.42
CA ASN A 45 -12.50 -21.49 16.33
C ASN A 45 -11.32 -20.92 15.53
N LYS A 46 -11.28 -19.60 15.32
CA LYS A 46 -10.12 -18.92 14.75
C LYS A 46 -9.10 -18.87 15.88
N LYS A 47 -8.07 -19.72 15.79
CA LYS A 47 -6.91 -19.64 16.69
C LYS A 47 -6.51 -18.17 16.84
N ASP A 48 -6.40 -17.68 18.07
CA ASP A 48 -5.89 -16.34 18.34
C ASP A 48 -4.43 -16.28 17.86
N TYR A 49 -4.19 -15.62 16.73
CA TYR A 49 -2.84 -15.33 16.28
C TYR A 49 -2.37 -14.05 16.94
N PHE A 50 -1.24 -14.11 17.66
CA PHE A 50 -0.46 -12.91 17.93
C PHE A 50 0.18 -12.48 16.61
N VAL A 51 -0.28 -11.35 16.07
CA VAL A 51 0.32 -10.77 14.88
C VAL A 51 1.62 -10.08 15.29
N VAL A 52 2.74 -10.79 15.09
CA VAL A 52 4.09 -10.25 15.25
C VAL A 52 4.48 -9.57 13.94
N TYR A 53 4.15 -8.29 13.78
CA TYR A 53 4.74 -7.50 12.68
C TYR A 53 5.98 -6.78 13.18
N LYS A 54 7.12 -7.18 12.63
CA LYS A 54 8.37 -6.41 12.68
C LYS A 54 8.82 -6.17 11.24
N GLY A 55 8.20 -5.19 10.59
CA GLY A 55 8.45 -4.84 9.19
C GLY A 55 7.54 -3.74 8.68
N TYR A 56 7.85 -3.20 7.50
CA TYR A 56 7.01 -2.23 6.81
C TYR A 56 5.66 -2.88 6.42
N ASP A 57 4.56 -2.47 7.06
CA ASP A 57 3.24 -3.02 6.75
C ASP A 57 2.69 -2.35 5.47
N ALA A 58 2.64 -3.11 4.38
CA ALA A 58 2.14 -2.63 3.09
C ALA A 58 0.68 -2.15 3.17
N PHE A 59 -0.17 -2.81 3.94
CA PHE A 59 -1.60 -2.45 4.04
C PHE A 59 -1.82 -1.19 4.86
N GLU A 60 -1.05 -0.99 5.94
CA GLU A 60 -1.07 0.26 6.69
C GLU A 60 -0.63 1.44 5.81
N ASN A 61 0.42 1.22 5.01
CA ASN A 61 0.99 2.25 4.15
C ASN A 61 0.21 2.48 2.85
N PHE A 62 -0.65 1.53 2.45
CA PHE A 62 -1.41 1.58 1.20
C PHE A 62 -2.14 2.91 1.02
N MET A 63 -2.87 3.38 2.04
CA MET A 63 -3.62 4.64 1.96
C MET A 63 -2.71 5.85 1.68
N LEU A 64 -1.51 5.87 2.27
CA LEU A 64 -0.55 6.96 2.16
C LEU A 64 0.14 6.95 0.80
N VAL A 65 0.64 5.78 0.38
CA VAL A 65 1.29 5.57 -0.91
C VAL A 65 0.31 5.86 -2.06
N ARG A 66 -0.91 5.31 -1.98
CA ARG A 66 -2.00 5.56 -2.92
C ARG A 66 -2.27 7.05 -3.07
N THR A 67 -2.50 7.76 -1.96
CA THR A 67 -2.82 9.21 -2.01
C THR A 67 -1.67 9.99 -2.63
N TYR A 68 -0.43 9.68 -2.26
CA TYR A 68 0.75 10.33 -2.81
C TYR A 68 0.86 10.12 -4.32
N ILE A 69 0.75 8.88 -4.80
CA ILE A 69 0.85 8.54 -6.23
C ILE A 69 -0.25 9.23 -7.04
N GLN A 70 -1.49 9.20 -6.56
CA GLN A 70 -2.62 9.89 -7.21
C GLN A 70 -2.33 11.39 -7.40
N LYS A 71 -1.83 12.07 -6.35
CA LYS A 71 -1.53 13.51 -6.41
C LYS A 71 -0.30 13.81 -7.26
N LYS A 72 0.76 13.00 -7.16
CA LYS A 72 2.01 13.19 -7.92
C LYS A 72 1.77 13.13 -9.41
N TYR A 73 0.98 12.17 -9.87
CA TYR A 73 0.73 11.93 -11.29
C TYR A 73 -0.61 12.49 -11.80
N ASP A 74 -1.39 13.11 -10.91
CA ASP A 74 -2.72 13.65 -11.20
C ASP A 74 -3.66 12.62 -11.82
N ILE A 75 -3.75 11.45 -11.17
CA ILE A 75 -4.58 10.34 -11.63
C ILE A 75 -5.65 9.97 -10.58
N PRO A 76 -6.88 9.63 -11.02
CA PRO A 76 -7.89 9.08 -10.13
C PRO A 76 -7.51 7.65 -9.69
N ILE A 77 -8.18 7.16 -8.66
CA ILE A 77 -7.91 5.81 -8.13
C ILE A 77 -8.19 4.74 -9.18
N ASN A 78 -9.28 4.89 -9.93
CA ASN A 78 -9.66 3.95 -10.99
C ASN A 78 -8.52 3.78 -12.01
N THR A 79 -7.85 4.88 -12.37
CA THR A 79 -6.67 4.81 -13.26
C THR A 79 -5.55 4.02 -12.61
N LEU A 80 -5.20 4.31 -11.35
CA LEU A 80 -4.13 3.59 -10.66
C LEU A 80 -4.42 2.08 -10.58
N GLU A 81 -5.64 1.69 -10.21
CA GLU A 81 -6.06 0.28 -10.12
C GLU A 81 -5.96 -0.43 -11.48
N ILE A 82 -6.41 0.23 -12.55
CA ILE A 82 -6.24 -0.26 -13.92
C ILE A 82 -4.76 -0.47 -14.26
N LEU A 83 -3.87 0.50 -13.94
CA LEU A 83 -2.44 0.36 -14.24
C LEU A 83 -1.82 -0.82 -13.47
N LEU A 84 -2.18 -0.99 -12.19
CA LEU A 84 -1.73 -2.10 -11.37
C LEU A 84 -2.19 -3.45 -11.94
N PHE A 85 -3.44 -3.52 -12.42
CA PHE A 85 -3.98 -4.73 -13.03
C PHE A 85 -3.31 -5.08 -14.38
N LEU A 86 -3.04 -4.08 -15.22
CA LEU A 86 -2.45 -4.29 -16.54
C LEU A 86 -0.94 -4.57 -16.49
N PHE A 87 -0.26 -4.13 -15.43
CA PHE A 87 1.20 -4.28 -15.26
C PHE A 87 1.73 -5.71 -15.44
N PRO A 88 1.20 -6.74 -14.75
CA PRO A 88 1.69 -8.10 -14.90
C PRO A 88 1.43 -8.72 -16.28
N LYS A 89 0.47 -8.20 -17.06
CA LYS A 89 0.13 -8.76 -18.38
C LYS A 89 1.19 -8.52 -19.45
N GLN A 90 2.07 -7.53 -19.26
CA GLN A 90 3.08 -7.02 -20.22
C GLN A 90 2.48 -6.47 -21.53
N TYR A 91 1.65 -7.25 -22.22
CA TYR A 91 0.85 -6.88 -23.38
C TYR A 91 -0.62 -7.21 -23.13
N PHE A 92 -1.53 -6.40 -23.63
CA PHE A 92 -2.97 -6.58 -23.44
C PHE A 92 -3.76 -6.03 -24.62
N THR A 93 -4.98 -6.55 -24.79
CA THR A 93 -5.92 -6.13 -25.84
C THR A 93 -7.04 -5.26 -25.27
N GLN A 94 -7.92 -4.78 -26.15
CA GLN A 94 -9.14 -4.10 -25.71
C GLN A 94 -10.07 -5.04 -24.92
N GLU A 95 -10.04 -6.34 -25.20
CA GLU A 95 -10.84 -7.34 -24.50
C GLU A 95 -10.32 -7.56 -23.07
N ASP A 96 -9.00 -7.70 -22.90
CA ASP A 96 -8.36 -7.74 -21.58
C ASP A 96 -8.75 -6.55 -20.73
N TYR A 97 -8.77 -5.35 -21.33
CA TYR A 97 -9.20 -4.12 -20.67
C TYR A 97 -10.70 -4.12 -20.33
N GLY A 98 -11.53 -4.61 -21.25
CA GLY A 98 -12.99 -4.67 -21.11
C GLY A 98 -13.47 -5.54 -19.95
N SER A 99 -12.68 -6.53 -19.54
CA SER A 99 -12.96 -7.34 -18.34
C SER A 99 -12.97 -6.51 -17.04
N ILE A 100 -12.20 -5.42 -17.01
CA ILE A 100 -12.02 -4.53 -15.85
C ILE A 100 -12.96 -3.32 -15.94
N SER A 101 -13.11 -2.76 -17.15
CA SER A 101 -13.73 -1.44 -17.35
C SER A 101 -15.21 -1.37 -16.98
N LYS A 102 -15.93 -2.51 -16.96
CA LYS A 102 -17.34 -2.58 -16.56
C LYS A 102 -17.58 -2.08 -15.13
N GLN A 103 -16.54 -2.06 -14.28
CA GLN A 103 -16.62 -1.63 -12.89
C GLN A 103 -16.22 -0.16 -12.68
N TYR A 104 -15.66 0.51 -13.68
CA TYR A 104 -15.04 1.83 -13.52
C TYR A 104 -15.55 2.88 -14.52
N THR A 105 -15.52 4.16 -14.12
CA THR A 105 -15.91 5.29 -14.98
C THR A 105 -15.02 5.43 -16.22
N ILE A 106 -13.79 4.94 -16.14
CA ILE A 106 -12.82 4.95 -17.26
C ILE A 106 -13.18 3.81 -18.20
N ARG A 107 -14.23 4.01 -19.00
CA ARG A 107 -14.76 2.96 -19.86
C ARG A 107 -13.90 2.72 -21.11
N ASN A 108 -13.03 3.67 -21.46
CA ASN A 108 -12.35 3.68 -22.76
C ASN A 108 -10.82 3.68 -22.62
N ILE A 109 -10.17 2.65 -23.18
CA ILE A 109 -8.70 2.54 -23.27
C ILE A 109 -8.08 3.76 -23.95
N LYS A 110 -8.84 4.45 -24.81
CA LYS A 110 -8.40 5.65 -25.52
C LYS A 110 -8.00 6.75 -24.54
N SER A 111 -8.67 6.88 -23.41
CA SER A 111 -8.29 7.85 -22.36
C SER A 111 -6.93 7.55 -21.73
N LEU A 112 -6.56 6.26 -21.60
CA LEU A 112 -5.24 5.85 -21.12
C LEU A 112 -4.16 6.13 -22.17
N LEU A 113 -4.51 5.97 -23.45
CA LEU A 113 -3.63 6.27 -24.58
C LEU A 113 -3.38 7.79 -24.68
N GLU A 114 -4.45 8.59 -24.63
CA GLU A 114 -4.40 10.06 -24.67
C GLU A 114 -3.65 10.66 -23.47
N SER A 115 -3.77 10.07 -22.28
CA SER A 115 -3.00 10.46 -21.08
C SER A 115 -1.54 9.95 -21.08
N GLY A 116 -1.14 9.20 -22.11
CA GLY A 116 0.21 8.66 -22.29
C GLY A 116 0.57 7.60 -21.26
N LEU A 117 -0.40 6.93 -20.64
CA LEU A 117 -0.19 5.87 -19.65
C LEU A 117 0.04 4.50 -20.30
N ILE A 118 -0.48 4.32 -21.50
CA ILE A 118 -0.29 3.14 -22.34
C ILE A 118 0.20 3.56 -23.73
N THR A 119 0.66 2.60 -24.51
CA THR A 119 1.12 2.77 -25.88
C THR A 119 0.74 1.53 -26.70
N ILE A 120 0.61 1.70 -28.02
CA ILE A 120 0.38 0.59 -28.94
C ILE A 120 1.73 -0.08 -29.22
N SER A 121 1.85 -1.36 -28.90
CA SER A 121 3.02 -2.17 -29.23
C SER A 121 2.94 -2.77 -30.63
N ALA A 122 1.74 -3.17 -31.06
CA ALA A 122 1.49 -3.68 -32.41
C ALA A 122 0.12 -3.22 -32.90
N LYS A 123 0.06 -2.68 -34.12
CA LYS A 123 -1.18 -2.29 -34.76
C LYS A 123 -1.84 -3.51 -35.41
N GLY A 124 -3.04 -3.84 -34.96
CA GLY A 124 -3.94 -4.76 -35.67
C GLY A 124 -4.81 -4.03 -36.70
N ALA A 125 -5.63 -4.78 -37.44
CA ALA A 125 -6.53 -4.24 -38.48
C ALA A 125 -7.53 -3.20 -37.94
N GLY A 126 -7.90 -3.28 -36.66
CA GLY A 126 -8.74 -2.31 -35.98
C GLY A 126 -8.34 -2.11 -34.52
N TYR A 127 -8.91 -1.09 -33.90
CA TYR A 127 -8.65 -0.69 -32.50
C TYR A 127 -8.81 -1.84 -31.50
N TYR A 128 -9.79 -2.73 -31.71
CA TYR A 128 -10.03 -3.91 -30.87
C TYR A 128 -8.93 -4.97 -30.95
N THR A 129 -8.20 -5.01 -32.07
CA THR A 129 -7.12 -5.96 -32.35
C THR A 129 -5.73 -5.40 -32.08
N HIS A 130 -5.64 -4.14 -31.61
CA HIS A 130 -4.36 -3.57 -31.22
C HIS A 130 -3.81 -4.27 -29.98
N LEU A 131 -2.49 -4.48 -29.99
CA LEU A 131 -1.76 -4.93 -28.82
C LEU A 131 -1.21 -3.71 -28.10
N TYR A 132 -1.64 -3.51 -26.87
CA TYR A 132 -1.24 -2.40 -26.01
C TYR A 132 -0.22 -2.87 -24.98
N THR A 133 0.57 -1.93 -24.46
CA THR A 133 1.43 -2.11 -23.29
C THR A 133 1.44 -0.83 -22.47
N LEU A 134 1.84 -0.92 -21.20
CA LEU A 134 2.08 0.28 -20.40
C LEU A 134 3.25 1.07 -20.99
N SER A 135 3.07 2.39 -21.07
CA SER A 135 4.16 3.28 -21.46
C SER A 135 5.23 3.34 -20.36
N ASN A 136 6.39 3.95 -20.65
CA ASN A 136 7.41 4.21 -19.63
C ASN A 136 6.84 5.01 -18.44
N LYS A 137 5.91 5.94 -18.71
CA LYS A 137 5.19 6.70 -17.67
C LYS A 137 4.31 5.77 -16.83
N GLY A 138 3.49 4.93 -17.47
CA GLY A 138 2.63 3.96 -16.78
C GLY A 138 3.42 2.98 -15.92
N LYS A 139 4.49 2.39 -16.48
CA LYS A 139 5.39 1.49 -15.74
C LYS A 139 6.03 2.19 -14.54
N ARG A 140 6.52 3.43 -14.69
CA ARG A 140 7.13 4.19 -13.59
C ARG A 140 6.15 4.50 -12.46
N ILE A 141 4.88 4.75 -12.76
CA ILE A 141 3.84 4.93 -11.74
C ILE A 141 3.71 3.67 -10.90
N VAL A 142 3.60 2.50 -11.56
CA VAL A 142 3.45 1.20 -10.89
C VAL A 142 4.70 0.84 -10.08
N PHE A 143 5.89 1.02 -10.65
CA PHE A 143 7.15 0.80 -9.91
C PHE A 143 7.26 1.68 -8.67
N SER A 144 7.05 3.00 -8.80
CA SER A 144 7.07 3.90 -7.65
C SER A 144 6.03 3.54 -6.60
N PHE A 145 4.86 3.03 -7.03
CA PHE A 145 3.84 2.55 -6.10
C PHE A 145 4.35 1.32 -5.33
N TYR A 146 4.91 0.32 -6.01
CA TYR A 146 5.45 -0.88 -5.37
C TYR A 146 6.64 -0.59 -4.45
N GLU A 147 7.64 0.16 -4.90
CA GLU A 147 8.83 0.52 -4.11
C GLU A 147 8.46 1.28 -2.84
N MET A 148 7.44 2.13 -2.90
CA MET A 148 6.94 2.83 -1.71
C MET A 148 6.09 1.93 -0.83
N LEU A 149 5.28 1.05 -1.42
CA LEU A 149 4.42 0.11 -0.68
C LEU A 149 5.21 -1.02 0.00
N SER A 150 6.37 -1.39 -0.54
CA SER A 150 7.30 -2.34 0.09
C SER A 150 8.22 -1.68 1.12
N GLY A 151 8.28 -0.34 1.14
CA GLY A 151 9.15 0.43 2.03
C GLY A 151 10.59 0.54 1.55
N GLU A 152 10.91 0.11 0.32
CA GLU A 152 12.22 0.29 -0.32
C GLU A 152 12.55 1.79 -0.47
N ILE A 153 11.54 2.60 -0.81
CA ILE A 153 11.67 4.05 -0.96
C ILE A 153 10.68 4.76 -0.02
N PRO A 154 11.13 5.75 0.77
CA PRO A 154 10.23 6.53 1.61
C PRO A 154 9.36 7.48 0.79
N ILE A 155 8.11 7.69 1.24
CA ILE A 155 7.24 8.73 0.66
C ILE A 155 7.86 10.12 0.94
N PRO A 156 8.10 10.98 -0.06
CA PRO A 156 8.73 12.28 0.17
C PRO A 156 7.96 13.15 1.15
N ILE A 157 8.66 13.81 2.07
CA ILE A 157 8.06 14.70 3.09
C ILE A 157 8.10 16.18 2.69
N ASP A 158 8.88 16.53 1.69
CA ASP A 158 9.07 17.91 1.24
C ASP A 158 7.96 18.38 0.28
N LYS A 159 7.68 19.68 0.34
CA LYS A 159 6.67 20.34 -0.52
C LYS A 159 7.00 20.30 -2.02
N VAL A 160 8.27 20.10 -2.37
CA VAL A 160 8.73 20.11 -3.77
C VAL A 160 8.27 18.82 -4.46
N ARG A 161 8.42 17.68 -3.79
CA ARG A 161 8.10 16.35 -4.35
C ARG A 161 6.74 15.83 -3.91
N ASN A 162 6.14 16.39 -2.85
CA ASN A 162 4.85 15.94 -2.32
C ASN A 162 3.85 17.09 -2.21
N LYS A 163 2.82 17.07 -3.07
CA LYS A 163 1.73 18.05 -3.06
C LYS A 163 0.94 18.06 -1.73
N MET A 164 0.94 16.97 -0.96
CA MET A 164 0.29 16.92 0.36
C MET A 164 1.01 17.79 1.41
N ALA A 165 2.28 18.15 1.17
CA ALA A 165 3.04 19.06 2.03
C ALA A 165 2.93 20.53 1.58
N GLY A 166 2.13 20.83 0.55
CA GLY A 166 1.92 22.18 0.04
C GLY A 166 0.99 23.03 0.91
N PRO A 167 1.00 24.37 0.73
CA PRO A 167 0.10 25.27 1.46
C PRO A 167 -1.38 25.00 1.15
N GLU A 168 -1.69 24.65 -0.10
CA GLU A 168 -3.03 24.30 -0.59
C GLU A 168 -3.52 22.90 -0.15
N SER A 169 -2.81 22.24 0.77
CA SER A 169 -3.18 20.91 1.27
C SER A 169 -4.41 20.97 2.17
N ASN A 170 -5.35 20.04 1.97
CA ASN A 170 -6.53 19.93 2.82
C ASN A 170 -6.20 19.26 4.17
N ALA A 171 -7.16 19.28 5.10
CA ALA A 171 -6.98 18.69 6.44
C ALA A 171 -6.64 17.19 6.41
N SER A 172 -7.17 16.44 5.43
CA SER A 172 -6.87 15.02 5.27
C SER A 172 -5.41 14.80 4.85
N ASP A 173 -4.92 15.61 3.91
CA ASP A 173 -3.54 15.57 3.43
C ASP A 173 -2.56 15.91 4.56
N LYS A 174 -2.87 16.92 5.38
CA LYS A 174 -2.06 17.28 6.56
C LYS A 174 -1.94 16.11 7.54
N LYS A 175 -3.04 15.42 7.87
CA LYS A 175 -3.01 14.22 8.72
C LYS A 175 -2.18 13.10 8.12
N LYS A 176 -2.30 12.85 6.80
CA LYS A 176 -1.48 11.86 6.10
C LYS A 176 0.00 12.23 6.15
N MET A 177 0.35 13.52 6.03
CA MET A 177 1.73 13.97 6.17
C MET A 177 2.29 13.75 7.58
N GLU A 178 1.49 13.96 8.62
CA GLU A 178 1.87 13.62 9.99
C GLU A 178 2.12 12.11 10.15
N MET A 179 1.26 11.27 9.57
CA MET A 179 1.45 9.81 9.55
C MET A 179 2.75 9.42 8.83
N ILE A 180 3.02 9.98 7.64
CA ILE A 180 4.24 9.74 6.87
C ILE A 180 5.49 10.12 7.69
N LYS A 181 5.47 11.26 8.38
CA LYS A 181 6.58 11.69 9.25
C LYS A 181 6.80 10.72 10.41
N LYS A 182 5.73 10.25 11.06
CA LYS A 182 5.82 9.25 12.13
C LYS A 182 6.43 7.93 11.64
N LEU A 183 5.96 7.43 10.49
CA LEU A 183 6.48 6.21 9.89
C LEU A 183 7.98 6.29 9.61
N GLN A 184 8.46 7.41 9.07
CA GLN A 184 9.89 7.58 8.78
C GLN A 184 10.75 7.68 10.03
N ASN A 185 10.24 8.23 11.13
CA ASN A 185 10.96 8.28 12.39
C ASN A 185 11.09 6.87 13.00
N ILE A 186 10.02 6.07 12.99
CA ILE A 186 10.05 4.67 13.46
C ILE A 186 11.10 3.85 12.69
N SER A 187 11.17 4.01 11.37
CA SER A 187 12.15 3.31 10.53
C SER A 187 13.60 3.73 10.81
N LYS A 188 13.84 4.95 11.33
CA LYS A 188 15.18 5.41 11.72
C LYS A 188 15.61 4.81 13.06
N ASP A 189 14.69 4.70 14.02
CA ASP A 189 14.97 4.17 15.36
C ASP A 189 15.22 2.65 15.38
N THR A 190 14.91 1.96 14.26
CA THR A 190 15.06 0.50 14.13
C THR A 190 16.37 0.10 13.42
N LYS A 191 17.10 1.05 12.82
CA LYS A 191 18.41 0.84 12.20
C LYS A 191 19.53 1.15 13.19
#